data_AF-A0AAN6RDA1-F1
#
_entry.id   AF-A0AAN6RDA1-F1
#
_cell.length_a   1.000
_cell.length_b   1.000
_cell.length_c   1.000
_cell.angle_alpha   90.00
_cell.angle_beta   90.00
_cell.angle_gamma   90.00
#
_symmetry.space_group_name_H-M   'P 1'
#
loop_
_entity.id
_entity.type
_entity.pdbx_description
1 polymer ?
#
loop_
_entity_poly.entity_id
_entity_poly.type
_entity_poly.pdbx_seq_one_letter_code
_entity_poly.pdbx_strand_id
1 'polypeptide(L)'
;MDDFVHVESPIEDNNPFGEELPNGHDSPHGTSFPSRDAEKVLTNTDNPLAFLNTHSFIRATVLDKIHGCIIGSALGDTIGLYTEFLPSTACATLYPTRNFSLVAPVTEGAKLTSTVSFEPCAWTDDTDQALLIILAYIQNTSSIDCIPQEFALRLQIWISQGLRALDRPPCGIGALVGSVVTLPSYLNDPASAAIAAWMKSSRNAAPNGSLMRTHPIGLIGLPLTEPQTWSLASNLSLTTHADPRCTVSVCILVSLVRGLLLGSISSSSDIDSAIERAYHHVLTTPSLLDPRLPGEEAGVEPTFEDIVQRLNREEFDRHVYAISFSALELDDRQKMGEWLDSKIERFCAKLGVVDVQGGIPHMEDENPDGGKGLMSKVGLEKRDREMIMAIMERKRLLQEKARREGAKKGVASWFSK
;
A
#
# COMPACT_ATOMS: atom_id res chain seq x y z
N MET A 1 11.55 -3.85 14.73
CA MET A 1 11.90 -5.21 14.31
C MET A 1 10.74 -6.11 14.67
N ASP A 2 9.76 -6.13 13.77
CA ASP A 2 8.82 -7.23 13.47
C ASP A 2 7.94 -6.68 12.33
N ASP A 3 8.57 -6.39 11.19
CA ASP A 3 7.86 -5.88 10.00
C ASP A 3 7.33 -7.01 9.10
N PHE A 4 7.55 -8.27 9.48
CA PHE A 4 7.10 -9.44 8.73
C PHE A 4 6.36 -10.40 9.67
N VAL A 5 5.05 -10.57 9.42
CA VAL A 5 4.22 -11.53 10.12
C VAL A 5 4.28 -12.85 9.36
N HIS A 6 4.87 -13.88 9.97
CA HIS A 6 4.61 -15.25 9.55
C HIS A 6 3.19 -15.60 9.98
N VAL A 7 2.27 -15.75 9.03
CA VAL A 7 0.90 -16.19 9.32
C VAL A 7 0.91 -17.72 9.41
N GLU A 8 0.61 -18.28 10.58
CA GLU A 8 0.31 -19.71 10.71
C GLU A 8 -1.04 -20.01 10.06
N SER A 9 -1.09 -21.07 9.26
CA SER A 9 -2.21 -21.46 8.41
C SER A 9 -3.54 -21.57 9.18
N PRO A 10 -4.59 -20.80 8.81
CA PRO A 10 -5.92 -20.96 9.38
C PRO A 10 -6.91 -21.41 8.31
N ILE A 11 -6.72 -22.61 7.74
CA ILE A 11 -7.79 -23.27 6.99
C ILE A 11 -7.77 -24.74 7.38
N GLU A 12 -8.72 -25.14 8.24
CA GLU A 12 -9.16 -26.53 8.30
C GLU A 12 -9.69 -26.92 6.91
N ASP A 13 -9.29 -28.10 6.43
CA ASP A 13 -9.64 -28.70 5.13
C ASP A 13 -11.16 -28.80 4.87
N ASN A 14 -11.82 -27.67 4.60
CA ASN A 14 -13.19 -27.63 4.11
C ASN A 14 -13.19 -27.09 2.69
N ASN A 15 -13.15 -28.03 1.75
CA ASN A 15 -13.37 -27.83 0.32
C ASN A 15 -14.77 -27.24 0.06
N PRO A 16 -14.91 -25.98 -0.39
CA PRO A 16 -16.22 -25.38 -0.67
C PRO A 16 -16.74 -25.70 -2.08
N PHE A 17 -16.08 -26.57 -2.85
CA PHE A 17 -16.48 -26.90 -4.24
C PHE A 17 -17.36 -28.15 -4.37
N GLY A 18 -18.06 -28.57 -3.31
CA GLY A 18 -18.97 -29.70 -3.36
C GLY A 18 -20.36 -29.34 -2.86
N GLU A 19 -21.23 -28.85 -3.74
CA GLU A 19 -22.63 -29.30 -3.86
C GLU A 19 -23.36 -28.58 -5.01
N GLU A 20 -24.10 -29.36 -5.79
CA GLU A 20 -24.87 -28.97 -6.97
C GLU A 20 -26.02 -28.00 -6.61
N LEU A 21 -26.20 -26.95 -7.41
CA LEU A 21 -27.33 -26.02 -7.31
C LEU A 21 -28.65 -26.74 -7.68
N PRO A 22 -29.70 -26.72 -6.84
CA PRO A 22 -31.02 -27.20 -7.24
C PRO A 22 -31.77 -26.16 -8.09
N ASN A 23 -32.46 -26.68 -9.10
CA ASN A 23 -33.36 -25.97 -10.00
C ASN A 23 -34.46 -25.16 -9.28
N GLY A 24 -34.84 -24.05 -9.91
CA GLY A 24 -35.71 -23.02 -9.35
C GLY A 24 -37.16 -23.39 -9.07
N HIS A 25 -37.81 -22.50 -8.33
CA HIS A 25 -39.25 -22.30 -8.34
C HIS A 25 -39.59 -20.87 -7.88
N ASP A 26 -40.55 -20.28 -8.59
CA ASP A 26 -41.14 -18.96 -8.42
C ASP A 26 -41.70 -18.65 -7.02
N SER A 27 -41.60 -17.39 -6.59
CA SER A 27 -42.78 -16.61 -6.13
C SER A 27 -42.47 -15.13 -5.85
N PRO A 28 -43.51 -14.28 -5.83
CA PRO A 28 -43.47 -12.92 -6.37
C PRO A 28 -43.29 -11.86 -5.28
N HIS A 29 -42.79 -10.68 -5.63
CA HIS A 29 -43.32 -9.38 -5.20
C HIS A 29 -42.58 -8.28 -5.95
N GLY A 30 -43.32 -7.52 -6.74
CA GLY A 30 -42.80 -6.48 -7.60
C GLY A 30 -42.45 -5.20 -6.86
N THR A 31 -41.36 -4.58 -7.29
CA THR A 31 -41.25 -3.13 -7.39
C THR A 31 -40.68 -2.84 -8.77
N SER A 32 -41.51 -2.28 -9.63
CA SER A 32 -41.21 -1.88 -11.00
C SER A 32 -40.16 -0.77 -11.03
N PHE A 33 -39.01 -1.04 -11.65
CA PHE A 33 -38.07 -0.02 -12.13
C PHE A 33 -38.21 0.10 -13.66
N PRO A 34 -38.05 1.30 -14.23
CA PRO A 34 -38.45 1.57 -15.61
C PRO A 34 -37.61 0.79 -16.64
N SER A 35 -38.32 0.38 -17.69
CA SER A 35 -37.83 -0.32 -18.89
C SER A 35 -36.55 0.32 -19.44
N ARG A 36 -35.57 -0.53 -19.75
CA ARG A 36 -34.40 -0.22 -20.59
C ARG A 36 -34.88 0.01 -22.02
N ASP A 37 -35.22 1.24 -22.36
CA ASP A 37 -35.35 1.68 -23.74
C ASP A 37 -34.57 2.97 -23.95
N ALA A 38 -33.26 2.82 -24.10
CA ALA A 38 -32.37 3.72 -24.84
C ALA A 38 -31.00 3.06 -24.97
N GLU A 39 -30.84 2.14 -25.92
CA GLU A 39 -29.53 1.94 -26.55
C GLU A 39 -29.17 3.26 -27.24
N LYS A 40 -28.51 4.16 -26.50
CA LYS A 40 -27.79 5.27 -27.10
C LYS A 40 -26.68 4.65 -27.93
N VAL A 41 -26.86 4.67 -29.25
CA VAL A 41 -25.77 4.47 -30.20
C VAL A 41 -24.71 5.51 -29.87
N LEU A 42 -23.65 5.09 -29.18
CA LEU A 42 -22.48 5.92 -28.89
C LEU A 42 -21.94 6.41 -30.23
N THR A 43 -22.08 7.70 -30.49
CA THR A 43 -21.42 8.33 -31.64
C THR A 43 -19.91 8.21 -31.44
N ASN A 44 -19.15 8.16 -32.53
CA ASN A 44 -17.69 7.98 -32.54
C ASN A 44 -16.91 9.06 -31.72
N THR A 45 -17.61 10.06 -31.20
CA THR A 45 -17.11 11.15 -30.34
C THR A 45 -17.06 10.81 -28.84
N ASP A 46 -17.78 9.77 -28.39
CA ASP A 46 -17.93 9.46 -26.96
C ASP A 46 -17.12 8.22 -26.53
N ASN A 47 -16.40 7.58 -27.47
CA ASN A 47 -15.52 6.46 -27.17
C ASN A 47 -14.10 6.98 -26.90
N PRO A 48 -13.58 6.94 -25.66
CA PRO A 48 -12.23 7.39 -25.34
C PRO A 48 -11.12 6.66 -26.12
N LEU A 49 -11.43 5.50 -26.72
CA LEU A 49 -10.51 4.70 -27.52
C LEU A 49 -10.60 4.97 -29.03
N ALA A 50 -11.45 5.90 -29.47
CA ALA A 50 -11.61 6.21 -30.90
C ALA A 50 -10.28 6.60 -31.58
N PHE A 51 -9.37 7.26 -30.85
CA PHE A 51 -8.04 7.65 -31.34
C PHE A 51 -7.16 6.46 -31.75
N LEU A 52 -7.43 5.25 -31.22
CA LEU A 52 -6.70 4.04 -31.62
C LEU A 52 -6.94 3.67 -33.09
N ASN A 53 -8.04 4.15 -33.68
CA ASN A 53 -8.38 3.95 -35.09
C ASN A 53 -7.79 5.02 -36.02
N THR A 54 -7.18 6.07 -35.48
CA THR A 54 -6.64 7.18 -36.29
C THR A 54 -5.49 6.74 -37.19
N HIS A 55 -4.62 5.82 -36.71
CA HIS A 55 -3.55 5.23 -37.52
C HIS A 55 -3.04 3.92 -36.88
N SER A 56 -2.60 2.94 -37.68
CA SER A 56 -2.08 1.66 -37.18
C SER A 56 -0.90 1.82 -36.21
N PHE A 57 -0.06 2.82 -36.44
CA PHE A 57 1.06 3.18 -35.56
C PHE A 57 0.62 3.65 -34.16
N ILE A 58 -0.53 4.33 -34.05
CA ILE A 58 -1.05 4.77 -32.74
C ILE A 58 -1.44 3.56 -31.90
N ARG A 59 -2.19 2.62 -32.47
CA ARG A 59 -2.54 1.36 -31.80
C ARG A 59 -1.30 0.59 -31.36
N ALA A 60 -0.32 0.42 -32.27
CA ALA A 60 0.91 -0.29 -31.95
C ALA A 60 1.69 0.40 -30.81
N THR A 61 1.77 1.74 -30.83
CA THR A 61 2.43 2.53 -29.78
C THR A 61 1.70 2.42 -28.44
N VAL A 62 0.37 2.42 -28.42
CA VAL A 62 -0.39 2.25 -27.17
C VAL A 62 -0.21 0.83 -26.62
N LEU A 63 -0.20 -0.20 -27.47
CA LEU A 63 0.09 -1.57 -27.04
C LEU A 63 1.51 -1.70 -26.44
N ASP A 64 2.50 -1.08 -27.08
CA ASP A 64 3.87 -1.04 -26.57
C ASP A 64 3.95 -0.32 -25.20
N LYS A 65 3.24 0.80 -25.03
CA LYS A 65 3.12 1.51 -23.74
C LYS A 65 2.41 0.67 -22.66
N ILE A 66 1.38 -0.11 -23.02
CA ILE A 66 0.71 -1.03 -22.09
C ILE A 66 1.70 -2.09 -21.61
N HIS A 67 2.44 -2.72 -22.53
CA HIS A 67 3.47 -3.70 -22.19
C HIS A 67 4.56 -3.06 -21.32
N GLY A 68 5.05 -1.88 -21.72
CA GLY A 68 6.05 -1.11 -20.97
C GLY A 68 5.59 -0.71 -19.57
N CYS A 69 4.30 -0.41 -19.36
CA CYS A 69 3.76 -0.10 -18.05
C CYS A 69 3.80 -1.30 -17.10
N ILE A 70 3.29 -2.46 -17.55
CA ILE A 70 3.24 -3.68 -16.72
C ILE A 70 4.65 -4.22 -16.48
N ILE A 71 5.44 -4.40 -17.55
CA ILE A 71 6.80 -4.94 -17.46
C ILE A 71 7.72 -3.94 -16.74
N GLY A 72 7.60 -2.65 -17.03
CA GLY A 72 8.39 -1.60 -16.40
C GLY A 72 8.15 -1.52 -14.89
N SER A 73 6.90 -1.69 -14.43
CA SER A 73 6.61 -1.78 -13.00
C SER A 73 7.30 -2.99 -12.36
N ALA A 74 7.20 -4.18 -12.97
CA ALA A 74 7.82 -5.39 -12.46
C ALA A 74 9.37 -5.32 -12.46
N LEU A 75 9.95 -4.71 -13.49
CA LEU A 75 11.39 -4.45 -13.56
C LEU A 75 11.84 -3.47 -12.48
N GLY A 76 11.06 -2.40 -12.25
CA GLY A 76 11.32 -1.42 -11.20
C GLY A 76 11.30 -2.04 -9.81
N ASP A 77 10.29 -2.86 -9.52
CA ASP A 77 10.17 -3.65 -8.29
C ASP A 77 11.37 -4.59 -8.10
N THR A 78 11.68 -5.39 -9.13
CA THR A 78 12.83 -6.32 -9.12
C THR A 78 14.15 -5.59 -8.86
N ILE A 79 14.36 -4.41 -9.47
CA ILE A 79 15.57 -3.60 -9.24
C ILE A 79 15.54 -2.99 -7.83
N GLY A 80 14.38 -2.51 -7.38
CA GLY A 80 14.18 -1.93 -6.05
C GLY A 80 14.58 -2.88 -4.93
N LEU A 81 14.29 -4.17 -5.09
CA LEU A 81 14.64 -5.24 -4.15
C LEU A 81 16.14 -5.32 -3.83
N TYR A 82 17.03 -4.91 -4.75
CA TYR A 82 18.48 -4.87 -4.49
C TYR A 82 18.85 -3.85 -3.41
N THR A 83 18.02 -2.82 -3.24
CA THR A 83 18.28 -1.66 -2.39
C THR A 83 17.26 -1.48 -1.26
N GLU A 84 16.21 -2.30 -1.25
CA GLU A 84 15.14 -2.22 -0.27
C GLU A 84 15.69 -2.37 1.15
N PHE A 85 15.25 -1.49 2.05
CA PHE A 85 15.71 -1.40 3.44
C PHE A 85 17.24 -1.20 3.63
N LEU A 86 18.00 -0.89 2.58
CA LEU A 86 19.41 -0.54 2.65
C LEU A 86 19.61 0.98 2.74
N PRO A 87 20.53 1.48 3.58
CA PRO A 87 20.80 2.91 3.62
C PRO A 87 21.59 3.30 2.37
N SER A 88 21.47 4.56 1.92
CA SER A 88 22.20 5.04 0.73
C SER A 88 23.70 4.75 0.79
N THR A 89 24.32 4.82 1.97
CA THR A 89 25.74 4.46 2.17
C THR A 89 26.05 2.99 1.88
N ALA A 90 25.16 2.08 2.28
CA ALA A 90 25.29 0.66 1.96
C ALA A 90 25.04 0.41 0.47
N CYS A 91 24.03 1.05 -0.13
CA CYS A 91 23.78 0.97 -1.57
C CYS A 91 24.99 1.45 -2.38
N ALA A 92 25.61 2.57 -1.99
CA ALA A 92 26.81 3.08 -2.65
C ALA A 92 28.02 2.14 -2.53
N THR A 93 28.12 1.41 -1.41
CA THR A 93 29.19 0.43 -1.18
C THR A 93 28.96 -0.86 -1.97
N LEU A 94 27.73 -1.38 -1.95
CA LEU A 94 27.36 -2.64 -2.60
C LEU A 94 27.22 -2.50 -4.12
N TYR A 95 26.72 -1.34 -4.59
CA TYR A 95 26.44 -1.07 -6.00
C TYR A 95 27.13 0.23 -6.44
N PRO A 96 28.47 0.30 -6.45
CA PRO A 96 29.21 1.52 -6.76
C PRO A 96 28.95 2.05 -8.17
N THR A 97 28.63 1.16 -9.12
CA THR A 97 28.29 1.54 -10.51
C THR A 97 26.83 1.96 -10.68
N ARG A 98 25.96 1.64 -9.71
CA ARG A 98 24.50 1.84 -9.77
C ARG A 98 23.83 1.24 -11.01
N ASN A 99 24.50 0.24 -11.62
CA ASN A 99 23.99 -0.50 -12.77
C ASN A 99 23.57 -1.89 -12.32
N PHE A 100 22.32 -2.25 -12.62
CA PHE A 100 21.74 -3.55 -12.28
C PHE A 100 21.48 -4.34 -13.56
N SER A 101 21.90 -5.61 -13.58
CA SER A 101 21.65 -6.54 -14.67
C SER A 101 20.76 -7.68 -14.18
N LEU A 102 19.62 -7.87 -14.84
CA LEU A 102 18.71 -9.00 -14.60
C LEU A 102 18.96 -10.18 -15.55
N VAL A 103 19.98 -10.06 -16.41
CA VAL A 103 20.43 -11.10 -17.36
C VAL A 103 21.91 -11.40 -17.12
N ALA A 104 22.39 -12.56 -17.59
CA ALA A 104 23.76 -12.97 -17.35
C ALA A 104 24.80 -11.98 -17.94
N PRO A 105 25.81 -11.54 -17.16
CA PRO A 105 26.00 -11.80 -15.73
C PRO A 105 25.00 -11.00 -14.87
N VAL A 106 24.24 -11.69 -14.03
CA VAL A 106 23.23 -11.10 -13.14
C VAL A 106 23.93 -10.37 -11.99
N THR A 107 23.43 -9.19 -11.62
CA THR A 107 23.92 -8.48 -10.43
C THR A 107 23.66 -9.32 -9.18
N GLU A 108 24.65 -9.46 -8.29
CA GLU A 108 24.46 -10.18 -7.03
C GLU A 108 23.60 -9.33 -6.07
N GLY A 109 22.54 -9.92 -5.53
CA GLY A 109 21.70 -9.26 -4.53
C GLY A 109 22.42 -9.11 -3.19
N ALA A 110 22.10 -8.05 -2.45
CA ALA A 110 22.58 -7.89 -1.09
C ALA A 110 22.09 -9.06 -0.23
N LYS A 111 22.99 -9.70 0.53
CA LYS A 111 22.62 -10.67 1.57
C LYS A 111 21.98 -9.92 2.74
N LEU A 112 20.70 -9.60 2.62
CA LEU A 112 19.92 -9.05 3.72
C LEU A 112 19.86 -10.11 4.84
N THR A 113 19.99 -9.65 6.08
CA THR A 113 19.82 -10.48 7.28
C THR A 113 18.35 -10.82 7.57
N SER A 114 17.44 -10.50 6.64
CA SER A 114 16.02 -10.84 6.73
C SER A 114 15.83 -12.32 6.40
N THR A 115 14.85 -12.94 7.08
CA THR A 115 14.47 -14.35 6.96
C THR A 115 13.76 -14.70 5.64
N VAL A 116 13.57 -13.73 4.74
CA VAL A 116 12.85 -13.91 3.47
C VAL A 116 13.88 -13.91 2.33
N SER A 117 14.16 -15.09 1.79
CA SER A 117 15.03 -15.26 0.63
C SER A 117 14.21 -15.14 -0.64
N PHE A 118 14.36 -14.03 -1.37
CA PHE A 118 13.87 -13.94 -2.74
C PHE A 118 14.81 -14.69 -3.69
N GLU A 119 14.24 -15.28 -4.74
CA GLU A 119 15.04 -15.87 -5.82
C GLU A 119 15.77 -14.76 -6.61
N PRO A 120 16.92 -15.06 -7.25
CA PRO A 120 17.58 -14.09 -8.13
C PRO A 120 16.62 -13.55 -9.20
N CYS A 121 16.64 -12.24 -9.42
CA CYS A 121 15.76 -11.53 -10.34
C CYS A 121 14.26 -11.67 -10.04
N ALA A 122 13.88 -12.04 -8.81
CA ALA A 122 12.49 -12.02 -8.38
C ALA A 122 11.99 -10.60 -8.13
N TRP A 123 10.69 -10.41 -8.32
CA TRP A 123 9.94 -9.26 -7.85
C TRP A 123 9.30 -9.53 -6.48
N THR A 124 8.69 -8.52 -5.87
CA THR A 124 8.12 -8.55 -4.52
C THR A 124 6.59 -8.64 -4.51
N ASP A 125 5.96 -8.33 -3.37
CA ASP A 125 4.51 -8.26 -3.27
C ASP A 125 3.90 -7.14 -4.11
N ASP A 126 4.65 -6.10 -4.47
CA ASP A 126 4.21 -5.04 -5.38
C ASP A 126 3.69 -5.61 -6.70
N THR A 127 4.52 -6.42 -7.36
CA THR A 127 4.19 -7.05 -8.64
C THR A 127 3.17 -8.16 -8.48
N ASP A 128 3.29 -9.01 -7.45
CA ASP A 128 2.33 -10.08 -7.21
C ASP A 128 0.91 -9.51 -7.03
N GLN A 129 0.75 -8.48 -6.20
CA GLN A 129 -0.56 -7.85 -5.97
C GLN A 129 -1.07 -7.09 -7.20
N ALA A 130 -0.18 -6.48 -8.01
CA ALA A 130 -0.57 -5.90 -9.29
C ALA A 130 -1.12 -6.96 -10.26
N LEU A 131 -0.52 -8.15 -10.30
CA LEU A 131 -1.00 -9.27 -11.10
C LEU A 131 -2.37 -9.76 -10.61
N LEU A 132 -2.67 -9.73 -9.30
CA LEU A 132 -4.00 -10.09 -8.80
C LEU A 132 -5.10 -9.17 -9.36
N ILE A 133 -4.81 -7.88 -9.55
CA ILE A 133 -5.74 -6.91 -10.18
C ILE A 133 -5.95 -7.25 -11.65
N ILE A 134 -4.87 -7.54 -12.37
CA ILE A 134 -4.92 -7.93 -13.79
C ILE A 134 -5.73 -9.22 -13.95
N LEU A 135 -5.49 -10.23 -13.11
CA LEU A 135 -6.21 -11.49 -13.12
C LEU A 135 -7.69 -11.33 -12.74
N ALA A 136 -7.99 -10.45 -11.77
CA ALA A 136 -9.36 -10.08 -11.42
C ALA A 136 -10.08 -9.46 -12.63
N TYR A 137 -9.42 -8.54 -13.34
CA TYR A 137 -9.98 -7.91 -14.53
C TYR A 137 -10.19 -8.89 -15.69
N ILE A 138 -9.19 -9.73 -16.01
CA ILE A 138 -9.28 -10.68 -17.13
C ILE A 138 -10.39 -11.71 -16.92
N GLN A 139 -10.59 -12.19 -15.69
CA GLN A 139 -11.64 -13.15 -15.37
C GLN A 139 -13.03 -12.51 -15.31
N ASN A 140 -13.11 -11.21 -15.02
CA ASN A 140 -14.37 -10.51 -14.85
C ASN A 140 -14.88 -9.93 -16.17
N THR A 141 -15.82 -10.63 -16.80
CA THR A 141 -16.43 -10.22 -18.07
C THR A 141 -17.73 -9.43 -17.90
N SER A 142 -18.20 -9.24 -16.66
CA SER A 142 -19.55 -8.74 -16.36
C SER A 142 -19.57 -7.26 -15.98
N SER A 143 -18.72 -6.81 -15.06
CA SER A 143 -18.62 -5.40 -14.66
C SER A 143 -17.24 -5.07 -14.07
N ILE A 144 -16.79 -3.83 -14.28
CA ILE A 144 -15.58 -3.32 -13.64
C ILE A 144 -15.77 -3.10 -12.13
N ASP A 145 -17.02 -2.93 -11.67
CA ASP A 145 -17.33 -2.61 -10.27
C ASP A 145 -17.05 -3.78 -9.31
N CYS A 146 -16.97 -5.01 -9.82
CA CYS A 146 -16.61 -6.18 -9.04
C CYS A 146 -15.09 -6.42 -8.93
N ILE A 147 -14.25 -5.68 -9.67
CA ILE A 147 -12.79 -5.84 -9.61
C ILE A 147 -12.24 -5.70 -8.17
N PRO A 148 -12.66 -4.71 -7.35
CA PRO A 148 -12.20 -4.61 -5.97
C PRO A 148 -12.49 -5.85 -5.11
N GLN A 149 -13.68 -6.42 -5.25
CA GLN A 149 -14.07 -7.63 -4.50
C GLN A 149 -13.31 -8.86 -4.98
N GLU A 150 -13.17 -9.03 -6.30
CA GLU A 150 -12.37 -10.10 -6.91
C GLU A 150 -10.89 -10.01 -6.52
N PHE A 151 -10.35 -8.78 -6.47
CA PHE A 151 -9.00 -8.53 -5.97
C PHE A 151 -8.87 -8.89 -4.49
N ALA A 152 -9.83 -8.51 -3.63
CA ALA A 152 -9.82 -8.84 -2.22
C ALA A 152 -9.79 -10.36 -1.98
N LEU A 153 -10.64 -11.12 -2.69
CA LEU A 153 -10.63 -12.58 -2.67
C LEU A 153 -9.25 -13.14 -3.03
N ARG A 154 -8.67 -12.66 -4.14
CA ARG A 154 -7.35 -13.08 -4.61
C ARG A 154 -6.25 -12.71 -3.63
N LEU A 155 -6.32 -11.56 -2.99
CA LEU A 155 -5.35 -11.09 -2.02
C LEU A 155 -5.37 -11.96 -0.76
N GLN A 156 -6.55 -12.37 -0.29
CA GLN A 156 -6.66 -13.30 0.84
C GLN A 156 -6.08 -14.68 0.51
N ILE A 157 -6.33 -15.18 -0.69
CA ILE A 157 -5.70 -16.42 -1.18
C ILE A 157 -4.17 -16.24 -1.26
N TRP A 158 -3.70 -15.12 -1.80
CA TRP A 158 -2.27 -14.85 -1.95
C TRP A 158 -1.57 -14.81 -0.59
N ILE A 159 -2.12 -14.15 0.44
CA ILE A 159 -1.48 -14.13 1.78
C ILE A 159 -1.29 -15.54 2.36
N SER A 160 -2.19 -16.48 2.07
CA SER A 160 -2.14 -17.83 2.62
C SER A 160 -1.40 -18.83 1.74
N GLN A 161 -1.42 -18.68 0.42
CA GLN A 161 -0.94 -19.67 -0.53
C GLN A 161 0.06 -19.13 -1.57
N GLY A 162 0.34 -17.83 -1.52
CA GLY A 162 1.17 -17.12 -2.49
C GLY A 162 0.53 -16.94 -3.85
N LEU A 163 1.32 -16.54 -4.85
CA LEU A 163 0.84 -16.35 -6.22
C LEU A 163 0.73 -17.70 -6.93
N ARG A 164 -0.43 -18.34 -6.76
CA ARG A 164 -0.77 -19.66 -7.33
C ARG A 164 -0.50 -19.80 -8.83
N ALA A 165 -0.66 -18.71 -9.60
CA ALA A 165 -0.44 -18.73 -11.05
C ALA A 165 1.02 -19.04 -11.44
N LEU A 166 1.97 -18.82 -10.52
CA LEU A 166 3.40 -19.04 -10.71
C LEU A 166 4.00 -19.95 -9.63
N ASP A 167 3.16 -20.57 -8.79
CA ASP A 167 3.55 -21.36 -7.62
C ASP A 167 4.59 -20.68 -6.70
N ARG A 168 4.51 -19.34 -6.59
CA ARG A 168 5.39 -18.54 -5.72
C ARG A 168 4.79 -18.42 -4.32
N PRO A 169 5.57 -18.56 -3.23
CA PRO A 169 5.09 -18.30 -1.88
C PRO A 169 4.78 -16.81 -1.68
N PRO A 170 3.96 -16.44 -0.68
CA PRO A 170 3.78 -15.05 -0.33
C PRO A 170 5.04 -14.53 0.36
N CYS A 171 5.64 -13.48 -0.22
CA CYS A 171 6.80 -12.79 0.31
C CYS A 171 6.50 -11.29 0.34
N GLY A 172 7.09 -10.54 1.28
CA GLY A 172 6.97 -9.08 1.30
C GLY A 172 5.71 -8.51 1.98
N ILE A 173 4.82 -9.34 2.55
CA ILE A 173 3.52 -8.87 3.08
C ILE A 173 3.68 -7.70 4.07
N GLY A 174 3.23 -6.51 3.66
CA GLY A 174 3.19 -5.34 4.53
C GLY A 174 2.26 -5.51 5.74
N ALA A 175 2.66 -4.98 6.89
CA ALA A 175 1.96 -5.15 8.17
C ALA A 175 0.48 -4.73 8.13
N LEU A 176 0.15 -3.62 7.45
CA LEU A 176 -1.25 -3.17 7.30
C LEU A 176 -2.07 -4.18 6.49
N VAL A 177 -1.56 -4.58 5.32
CA VAL A 177 -2.22 -5.56 4.44
C VAL A 177 -2.46 -6.87 5.18
N GLY A 178 -1.43 -7.42 5.82
CA GLY A 178 -1.54 -8.62 6.66
C GLY A 178 -2.61 -8.47 7.74
N SER A 179 -2.64 -7.34 8.46
CA SER A 179 -3.60 -7.12 9.55
C SER A 179 -5.06 -6.97 9.09
N VAL A 180 -5.30 -6.45 7.88
CA VAL A 180 -6.65 -6.23 7.35
C VAL A 180 -7.20 -7.50 6.70
N VAL A 181 -6.41 -8.13 5.83
CA VAL A 181 -6.86 -9.23 4.96
C VAL A 181 -7.06 -10.54 5.73
N THR A 182 -6.36 -10.71 6.85
CA THR A 182 -6.51 -11.88 7.74
C THR A 182 -7.73 -11.79 8.66
N LEU A 183 -8.48 -10.68 8.63
CA LEU A 183 -9.73 -10.59 9.38
C LEU A 183 -10.76 -11.58 8.81
N PRO A 184 -11.45 -12.37 9.65
CA PRO A 184 -12.48 -13.30 9.17
C PRO A 184 -13.62 -12.62 8.41
N SER A 185 -13.90 -11.35 8.70
CA SER A 185 -14.93 -10.55 8.02
C SER A 185 -14.45 -9.91 6.72
N TYR A 186 -13.18 -10.07 6.34
CA TYR A 186 -12.55 -9.34 5.25
C TYR A 186 -13.32 -9.48 3.93
N LEU A 187 -13.63 -10.71 3.50
CA LEU A 187 -14.31 -10.92 2.22
C LEU A 187 -15.79 -10.51 2.22
N ASN A 188 -16.41 -10.35 3.39
CA ASN A 188 -17.78 -9.87 3.46
C ASN A 188 -17.86 -8.37 3.12
N ASP A 189 -16.88 -7.60 3.62
CA ASP A 189 -16.76 -6.17 3.37
C ASP A 189 -15.30 -5.71 3.54
N PRO A 190 -14.48 -5.78 2.47
CA PRO A 190 -13.08 -5.38 2.52
C PRO A 190 -12.89 -3.92 2.90
N ALA A 191 -13.83 -3.06 2.48
CA ALA A 191 -13.79 -1.63 2.78
C ALA A 191 -13.98 -1.38 4.28
N SER A 192 -14.99 -1.99 4.89
CA SER A 192 -15.20 -1.89 6.34
C SER A 192 -14.01 -2.43 7.13
N ALA A 193 -13.40 -3.53 6.68
CA ALA A 193 -12.20 -4.08 7.31
C ALA A 193 -11.03 -3.09 7.31
N ALA A 194 -10.78 -2.43 6.17
CA ALA A 194 -9.75 -1.42 6.03
C ALA A 194 -10.05 -0.15 6.85
N ILE A 195 -11.29 0.33 6.83
CA ILE A 195 -11.74 1.49 7.61
C ILE A 195 -11.57 1.23 9.10
N ALA A 196 -11.94 0.04 9.59
CA ALA A 196 -11.75 -0.32 10.98
C ALA A 196 -10.26 -0.34 11.39
N ALA A 197 -9.37 -0.85 10.53
CA ALA A 197 -7.93 -0.83 10.78
C ALA A 197 -7.37 0.60 10.77
N TRP A 198 -7.83 1.45 9.85
CA TRP A 198 -7.46 2.85 9.79
C TRP A 198 -7.94 3.64 11.02
N MET A 199 -9.18 3.44 11.46
CA MET A 199 -9.69 4.00 12.72
C MET A 199 -8.84 3.56 13.92
N LYS A 200 -8.44 2.29 13.97
CA LYS A 200 -7.61 1.73 15.04
C LYS A 200 -6.20 2.33 15.07
N SER A 201 -5.68 2.80 13.94
CA SER A 201 -4.40 3.52 13.86
C SER A 201 -4.53 5.03 14.12
N SER A 202 -5.67 5.46 14.70
CA SER A 202 -6.01 6.88 14.89
C SER A 202 -6.00 7.65 13.57
N ARG A 203 -6.44 7.00 12.48
CA ARG A 203 -6.54 7.59 11.14
C ARG A 203 -5.21 8.03 10.54
N ASN A 204 -4.11 7.34 10.87
CA ASN A 204 -2.77 7.72 10.42
C ASN A 204 -2.05 6.67 9.55
N ALA A 205 -2.61 5.47 9.39
CA ALA A 205 -1.97 4.41 8.62
C ALA A 205 -2.07 4.67 7.10
N ALA A 206 -1.03 5.27 6.54
CA ALA A 206 -0.89 5.54 5.10
C ALA A 206 0.40 4.97 4.46
N PRO A 207 0.73 3.67 4.65
CA PRO A 207 1.82 3.06 3.88
C PRO A 207 1.47 3.00 2.38
N ASN A 208 2.49 2.86 1.53
CA ASN A 208 2.36 2.85 0.06
C ASN A 208 1.71 1.57 -0.53
N GLY A 209 1.25 0.64 0.30
CA GLY A 209 0.78 -0.68 -0.11
C GLY A 209 -0.36 -0.69 -1.12
N SER A 210 -1.24 0.32 -1.10
CA SER A 210 -2.24 0.49 -2.16
C SER A 210 -1.67 1.12 -3.42
N LEU A 211 -0.72 2.04 -3.30
CA LEU A 211 -0.11 2.74 -4.43
C LEU A 211 0.71 1.80 -5.32
N MET A 212 1.59 1.02 -4.72
CA MET A 212 2.59 0.19 -5.41
C MET A 212 1.98 -0.77 -6.46
N ARG A 213 0.76 -1.24 -6.20
CA ARG A 213 0.06 -2.22 -7.03
C ARG A 213 -0.97 -1.63 -8.02
N THR A 214 -1.30 -0.34 -7.95
CA THR A 214 -2.51 0.20 -8.60
C THR A 214 -2.32 0.65 -10.06
N HIS A 215 -1.09 0.62 -10.60
CA HIS A 215 -0.83 0.99 -12.00
C HIS A 215 -1.71 0.27 -13.05
N PRO A 216 -2.15 -1.00 -12.89
CA PRO A 216 -3.03 -1.66 -13.86
C PRO A 216 -4.39 -0.97 -14.02
N ILE A 217 -4.89 -0.29 -12.98
CA ILE A 217 -6.17 0.43 -13.04
C ILE A 217 -6.11 1.59 -14.04
N GLY A 218 -4.94 2.23 -14.22
CA GLY A 218 -4.77 3.25 -15.26
C GLY A 218 -4.92 2.69 -16.68
N LEU A 219 -4.58 1.42 -16.89
CA LEU A 219 -4.74 0.71 -18.17
C LEU A 219 -6.19 0.24 -18.36
N ILE A 220 -6.78 -0.35 -17.32
CA ILE A 220 -8.19 -0.75 -17.29
C ILE A 220 -9.11 0.47 -17.48
N GLY A 221 -8.69 1.64 -17.01
CA GLY A 221 -9.39 2.91 -17.11
C GLY A 221 -9.30 3.62 -18.46
N LEU A 222 -8.55 3.11 -19.45
CA LEU A 222 -8.47 3.72 -20.78
C LEU A 222 -9.84 3.97 -21.45
N PRO A 223 -10.78 3.01 -21.48
CA PRO A 223 -12.13 3.24 -22.00
C PRO A 223 -13.04 4.03 -21.05
N LEU A 224 -12.61 4.30 -19.82
CA LEU A 224 -13.43 4.97 -18.80
C LEU A 224 -13.18 6.47 -18.80
N THR A 225 -14.11 7.22 -18.21
CA THR A 225 -13.86 8.62 -17.84
C THR A 225 -12.84 8.69 -16.68
N GLU A 226 -12.22 9.85 -16.48
CA GLU A 226 -11.28 10.07 -15.36
C GLU A 226 -11.97 9.82 -13.99
N PRO A 227 -13.19 10.35 -13.70
CA PRO A 227 -13.89 10.05 -12.45
C PRO A 227 -14.23 8.57 -12.24
N GLN A 228 -14.60 7.85 -13.31
CA GLN A 228 -14.83 6.39 -13.23
C GLN A 228 -13.54 5.64 -12.91
N THR A 229 -12.41 6.07 -13.48
CA THR A 229 -11.09 5.50 -13.19
C THR A 229 -10.69 5.76 -11.74
N TRP A 230 -10.93 6.97 -11.22
CA TRP A 230 -10.71 7.30 -9.81
C TRP A 230 -11.60 6.51 -8.87
N SER A 231 -12.88 6.32 -9.21
CA SER A 231 -13.79 5.51 -8.41
C SER A 231 -13.28 4.06 -8.30
N LEU A 232 -12.89 3.45 -9.42
CA LEU A 232 -12.32 2.11 -9.43
C LEU A 232 -11.02 2.02 -8.62
N ALA A 233 -10.10 2.98 -8.79
CA ALA A 233 -8.84 3.02 -8.05
C ALA A 233 -9.04 3.22 -6.54
N SER A 234 -9.96 4.12 -6.16
CA SER A 234 -10.28 4.40 -4.76
C SER A 234 -10.93 3.20 -4.08
N ASN A 235 -11.89 2.54 -4.75
CA ASN A 235 -12.52 1.33 -4.23
C ASN A 235 -11.51 0.18 -4.09
N LEU A 236 -10.59 0.03 -5.04
CA LEU A 236 -9.50 -0.94 -4.95
C LEU A 236 -8.55 -0.61 -3.78
N SER A 237 -8.15 0.65 -3.61
CA SER A 237 -7.32 1.07 -2.46
C SER A 237 -8.02 0.76 -1.13
N LEU A 238 -9.31 1.10 -1.04
CA LEU A 238 -10.15 0.94 0.14
C LEU A 238 -10.31 -0.53 0.57
N THR A 239 -10.00 -1.50 -0.29
CA THR A 239 -9.93 -2.92 0.12
C THR A 239 -8.87 -3.20 1.19
N THR A 240 -7.95 -2.26 1.48
CA THR A 240 -6.90 -2.44 2.51
C THR A 240 -6.43 -1.13 3.14
N HIS A 241 -6.46 -0.02 2.38
CA HIS A 241 -5.96 1.30 2.78
C HIS A 241 -7.07 2.33 2.65
N ALA A 242 -7.62 2.74 3.79
CA ALA A 242 -8.70 3.72 3.86
C ALA A 242 -8.21 5.17 4.02
N ASP A 243 -6.91 5.39 4.22
CA ASP A 243 -6.38 6.74 4.44
C ASP A 243 -6.52 7.63 3.19
N PRO A 244 -7.03 8.86 3.31
CA PRO A 244 -7.18 9.78 2.18
C PRO A 244 -5.88 10.06 1.43
N ARG A 245 -4.71 10.02 2.10
CA ARG A 245 -3.41 10.17 1.43
C ARG A 245 -3.18 9.03 0.45
N CYS A 246 -3.49 7.79 0.83
CA CYS A 246 -3.44 6.64 -0.06
C CYS A 246 -4.39 6.82 -1.25
N THR A 247 -5.62 7.29 -1.01
CA THR A 247 -6.62 7.55 -2.05
C THR A 247 -6.15 8.61 -3.05
N VAL A 248 -5.63 9.76 -2.57
CA VAL A 248 -5.06 10.79 -3.45
C VAL A 248 -3.92 10.21 -4.27
N SER A 249 -2.99 9.48 -3.65
CA SER A 249 -1.84 8.90 -4.35
C SER A 249 -2.27 7.94 -5.46
N VAL A 250 -3.26 7.06 -5.23
CA VAL A 250 -3.74 6.16 -6.30
C VAL A 250 -4.48 6.92 -7.40
N CYS A 251 -5.26 7.96 -7.08
CA CYS A 251 -5.93 8.80 -8.07
C CYS A 251 -4.93 9.54 -8.96
N ILE A 252 -3.84 10.05 -8.38
CA ILE A 252 -2.73 10.65 -9.13
C ILE A 252 -2.10 9.60 -10.05
N LEU A 253 -1.70 8.44 -9.52
CA LEU A 253 -1.04 7.39 -10.29
C LEU A 253 -1.87 6.97 -11.51
N VAL A 254 -3.16 6.69 -11.34
CA VAL A 254 -4.01 6.24 -12.45
C VAL A 254 -4.28 7.35 -13.45
N SER A 255 -4.38 8.62 -13.02
CA SER A 255 -4.45 9.77 -13.95
C SER A 255 -3.18 9.92 -14.79
N LEU A 256 -2.00 9.73 -14.18
CA LEU A 256 -0.72 9.80 -14.89
C LEU A 256 -0.59 8.67 -15.92
N VAL A 257 -0.80 7.42 -15.50
CA VAL A 257 -0.74 6.26 -16.40
C VAL A 257 -1.73 6.42 -17.55
N ARG A 258 -3.01 6.66 -17.24
CA ARG A 258 -4.07 6.82 -18.25
C ARG A 258 -3.77 7.99 -19.18
N GLY A 259 -3.36 9.14 -18.64
CA GLY A 259 -3.08 10.33 -19.43
C GLY A 259 -1.88 10.21 -20.37
N LEU A 260 -0.82 9.50 -19.95
CA LEU A 260 0.34 9.21 -20.80
C LEU A 260 0.00 8.27 -21.98
N LEU A 261 -0.95 7.36 -21.78
CA LEU A 261 -1.42 6.46 -22.83
C LEU A 261 -2.42 7.13 -23.78
N LEU A 262 -3.31 7.98 -23.27
CA LEU A 262 -4.25 8.77 -24.08
C LEU A 262 -3.59 9.98 -24.77
N GLY A 263 -2.37 10.34 -24.37
CA GLY A 263 -1.67 11.52 -24.87
C GLY A 263 -2.20 12.85 -24.32
N SER A 264 -3.05 12.82 -23.29
CA SER A 264 -3.52 14.03 -22.59
C SER A 264 -2.51 14.57 -21.58
N ILE A 265 -1.45 13.81 -21.29
CA ILE A 265 -0.29 14.27 -20.51
C ILE A 265 0.92 14.24 -21.44
N SER A 266 1.45 15.42 -21.73
CA SER A 266 2.57 15.62 -22.65
C SER A 266 3.64 16.58 -22.11
N SER A 267 3.34 17.25 -21.00
CA SER A 267 4.18 18.25 -20.37
C SER A 267 4.10 18.17 -18.84
N SER A 268 5.06 18.78 -18.14
CA SER A 268 5.02 18.90 -16.67
C SER A 268 3.79 19.66 -16.18
N SER A 269 3.30 20.65 -16.94
CA SER A 269 2.06 21.37 -16.59
C SER A 269 0.83 20.45 -16.62
N ASP A 270 0.81 19.45 -17.50
CA ASP A 270 -0.28 18.46 -17.54
C ASP A 270 -0.20 17.52 -16.33
N ILE A 271 1.01 17.17 -15.89
CA ILE A 271 1.27 16.39 -14.67
C ILE A 271 0.75 17.16 -13.45
N ASP A 272 1.16 18.42 -13.30
CA ASP A 272 0.74 19.28 -12.18
C ASP A 272 -0.79 19.43 -12.17
N SER A 273 -1.39 19.62 -13.35
CA SER A 273 -2.84 19.70 -13.47
C SER A 273 -3.54 18.40 -13.08
N ALA A 274 -2.98 17.23 -13.41
CA ALA A 274 -3.54 15.94 -13.03
C ALA A 274 -3.44 15.72 -11.51
N ILE A 275 -2.32 16.12 -10.90
CA ILE A 275 -2.09 16.09 -9.46
C ILE A 275 -3.14 16.92 -8.73
N GLU A 276 -3.32 18.19 -9.13
CA GLU A 276 -4.29 19.09 -8.50
C GLU A 276 -5.74 18.63 -8.70
N ARG A 277 -6.09 18.08 -9.87
CA ARG A 277 -7.44 17.50 -10.09
C ARG A 277 -7.70 16.31 -9.16
N ALA A 278 -6.75 15.41 -9.00
CA ALA A 278 -6.87 14.26 -8.09
C ALA A 278 -6.95 14.69 -6.62
N TYR A 279 -6.11 15.64 -6.20
CA TYR A 279 -6.15 16.22 -4.85
C TYR A 279 -7.52 16.87 -4.59
N HIS A 280 -7.98 17.72 -5.51
CA HIS A 280 -9.27 18.40 -5.40
C HIS A 280 -10.44 17.40 -5.37
N HIS A 281 -10.39 16.34 -6.19
CA HIS A 281 -11.42 15.30 -6.19
C HIS A 281 -11.57 14.64 -4.82
N VAL A 282 -10.47 14.21 -4.19
CA VAL A 282 -10.53 13.60 -2.85
C VAL A 282 -10.93 14.61 -1.79
N LEU A 283 -10.38 15.83 -1.84
CA LEU A 283 -10.70 16.89 -0.88
C LEU A 283 -12.19 17.26 -0.88
N THR A 284 -12.82 17.25 -2.05
CA THR A 284 -14.23 17.64 -2.22
C THR A 284 -15.21 16.47 -2.16
N THR A 285 -14.72 15.24 -1.94
CA THR A 285 -15.56 14.05 -1.83
C THR A 285 -15.53 13.52 -0.39
N PRO A 286 -16.55 13.82 0.44
CA PRO A 286 -16.55 13.47 1.87
C PRO A 286 -16.30 11.99 2.16
N SER A 287 -16.83 11.08 1.33
CA SER A 287 -16.63 9.63 1.50
C SER A 287 -15.19 9.16 1.24
N LEU A 288 -14.40 9.92 0.48
CA LEU A 288 -12.99 9.62 0.24
C LEU A 288 -12.08 10.29 1.28
N LEU A 289 -12.48 11.47 1.77
CA LEU A 289 -11.76 12.21 2.79
C LEU A 289 -11.99 11.66 4.21
N ASP A 290 -13.14 11.03 4.44
CA ASP A 290 -13.53 10.42 5.70
C ASP A 290 -14.37 9.15 5.46
N PRO A 291 -13.75 8.05 5.01
CA PRO A 291 -14.48 6.80 4.84
C PRO A 291 -14.96 6.28 6.20
N ARG A 292 -16.23 5.90 6.25
CA ARG A 292 -16.94 5.49 7.47
C ARG A 292 -17.48 4.07 7.36
N LEU A 293 -17.68 3.44 8.52
CA LEU A 293 -18.30 2.12 8.57
C LEU A 293 -19.80 2.22 8.22
N PRO A 294 -20.37 1.19 7.59
CA PRO A 294 -21.80 1.13 7.33
C PRO A 294 -22.63 1.32 8.60
N GLY A 295 -23.62 2.20 8.55
CA GLY A 295 -24.49 2.49 9.70
C GLY A 295 -23.94 3.51 10.69
N GLU A 296 -22.70 3.99 10.53
CA GLU A 296 -22.33 5.29 11.08
C GLU A 296 -23.05 6.36 10.24
N GLU A 297 -23.95 7.13 10.85
CA GLU A 297 -24.57 8.26 10.17
C GLU A 297 -23.46 9.17 9.59
N ALA A 298 -23.77 9.85 8.48
CA ALA A 298 -23.03 11.04 8.08
C ALA A 298 -23.16 12.05 9.22
N GLY A 299 -22.26 11.95 10.20
CA GLY A 299 -22.17 12.87 11.32
C GLY A 299 -21.79 14.27 10.84
N VAL A 300 -21.34 15.11 11.77
CA VAL A 300 -20.81 16.44 11.45
C VAL A 300 -19.77 16.30 10.32
N GLU A 301 -19.95 17.10 9.26
CA GLU A 301 -18.96 17.27 8.19
C GLU A 301 -17.58 17.47 8.83
N PRO A 302 -16.52 16.85 8.29
CA PRO A 302 -15.18 17.01 8.85
C PRO A 302 -14.89 18.50 9.04
N THR A 303 -14.48 18.87 10.24
CA THR A 303 -14.12 20.25 10.53
C THR A 303 -12.92 20.65 9.67
N PHE A 304 -12.69 21.94 9.50
CA PHE A 304 -11.46 22.39 8.82
C PHE A 304 -10.19 21.79 9.44
N GLU A 305 -10.17 21.59 10.76
CA GLU A 305 -9.08 20.93 11.48
C GLU A 305 -8.95 19.44 11.11
N ASP A 306 -10.07 18.71 11.02
CA ASP A 306 -10.08 17.33 10.51
C ASP A 306 -9.50 17.23 9.09
N ILE A 307 -9.86 18.18 8.22
CA ILE A 307 -9.39 18.22 6.83
C ILE A 307 -7.87 18.46 6.80
N VAL A 308 -7.39 19.46 7.54
CA VAL A 308 -5.95 19.76 7.65
C VAL A 308 -5.18 18.58 8.23
N GLN A 309 -5.77 17.83 9.17
CA GLN A 309 -5.12 16.67 9.76
C GLN A 309 -5.10 15.46 8.82
N ARG A 310 -6.14 15.23 8.01
CA ARG A 310 -6.29 14.05 7.14
C ARG A 310 -5.60 14.21 5.79
N LEU A 311 -5.60 15.42 5.25
CA LEU A 311 -4.96 15.74 3.97
C LEU A 311 -4.29 17.11 4.07
N ASN A 312 -3.16 17.14 4.78
CA ASN A 312 -2.40 18.35 5.01
C ASN A 312 -1.79 18.86 3.69
N ARG A 313 -2.20 20.06 3.26
CA ARG A 313 -1.73 20.67 2.02
C ARG A 313 -0.21 20.94 2.02
N GLU A 314 0.34 21.41 3.14
CA GLU A 314 1.77 21.71 3.24
C GLU A 314 2.62 20.44 3.19
N GLU A 315 2.19 19.37 3.87
CA GLU A 315 2.83 18.06 3.80
C GLU A 315 2.75 17.49 2.38
N PHE A 316 1.59 17.60 1.73
CA PHE A 316 1.41 17.18 0.35
C PHE A 316 2.38 17.91 -0.59
N ASP A 317 2.40 19.24 -0.52
CA ASP A 317 3.25 20.07 -1.38
C ASP A 317 4.74 19.78 -1.14
N ARG A 318 5.15 19.56 0.12
CA ARG A 318 6.53 19.21 0.48
C ARG A 318 7.02 17.95 -0.21
N HIS A 319 6.16 16.93 -0.36
CA HIS A 319 6.56 15.66 -0.98
C HIS A 319 6.34 15.64 -2.49
N VAL A 320 5.23 16.19 -2.98
CA VAL A 320 4.84 16.08 -4.39
C VAL A 320 5.57 17.11 -5.27
N TYR A 321 5.81 18.31 -4.74
CA TYR A 321 6.50 19.39 -5.44
C TYR A 321 7.91 19.64 -4.89
N ALA A 322 8.52 18.59 -4.32
CA ALA A 322 9.89 18.66 -3.82
C ALA A 322 10.85 19.07 -4.95
N ILE A 323 11.59 20.15 -4.73
CA ILE A 323 12.55 20.68 -5.71
C ILE A 323 13.82 19.82 -5.86
N SER A 324 14.04 18.87 -4.95
CA SER A 324 15.17 17.92 -4.98
C SER A 324 14.89 16.68 -4.14
N PHE A 325 15.58 15.57 -4.44
CA PHE A 325 15.52 14.35 -3.61
C PHE A 325 16.04 14.57 -2.18
N SER A 326 17.00 15.48 -1.99
CA SER A 326 17.49 15.84 -0.65
C SER A 326 16.39 16.46 0.22
N ALA A 327 15.49 17.23 -0.39
CA ALA A 327 14.36 17.84 0.33
C ALA A 327 13.31 16.82 0.81
N LEU A 328 13.36 15.59 0.28
CA LEU A 328 12.50 14.49 0.70
C LEU A 328 13.06 13.71 1.90
N GLU A 329 14.31 13.95 2.30
CA GLU A 329 14.96 13.32 3.46
C GLU A 329 14.85 11.78 3.46
N LEU A 330 14.91 11.15 2.27
CA LEU A 330 14.60 9.72 2.07
C LEU A 330 15.50 8.74 2.84
N ASP A 331 16.70 9.17 3.26
CA ASP A 331 17.66 8.36 4.02
C ASP A 331 17.45 8.42 5.55
N ASP A 332 16.46 9.19 6.02
CA ASP A 332 16.22 9.34 7.44
C ASP A 332 15.49 8.12 8.03
N ARG A 333 16.23 7.25 8.74
CA ARG A 333 15.65 6.11 9.48
C ARG A 333 14.97 6.50 10.81
N GLN A 334 15.10 7.77 11.24
CA GLN A 334 14.26 8.60 12.15
C GLN A 334 15.02 9.82 12.76
N LYS A 335 16.32 9.95 12.48
CA LYS A 335 17.34 11.03 12.66
C LYS A 335 18.69 10.43 13.11
N MET A 336 19.10 9.35 12.46
CA MET A 336 20.30 8.56 12.80
C MET A 336 21.63 9.19 12.34
N GLY A 337 21.57 10.18 11.45
CA GLY A 337 22.74 10.80 10.82
C GLY A 337 23.66 11.49 11.83
N GLU A 338 23.11 12.32 12.72
CA GLU A 338 23.90 13.18 13.60
C GLU A 338 24.78 12.39 14.60
N TRP A 339 24.29 11.27 15.13
CA TRP A 339 25.09 10.42 16.03
C TRP A 339 26.24 9.73 15.26
N LEU A 340 25.96 9.22 14.07
CA LEU A 340 26.93 8.48 13.28
C LEU A 340 28.01 9.41 12.71
N ASP A 341 27.63 10.59 12.22
CA ASP A 341 28.56 11.61 11.74
C ASP A 341 29.52 12.05 12.86
N SER A 342 29.03 12.22 14.09
CA SER A 342 29.88 12.53 15.25
C SER A 342 30.91 11.42 15.56
N LYS A 343 30.56 10.14 15.35
CA LYS A 343 31.51 9.02 15.53
C LYS A 343 32.51 8.92 14.38
N ILE A 344 32.09 9.21 13.15
CA ILE A 344 32.97 9.22 11.97
C ILE A 344 33.99 10.35 12.06
N GLU A 345 33.57 11.56 12.42
CA GLU A 345 34.48 12.70 12.60
C GLU A 345 35.55 12.43 13.67
N ARG A 346 35.15 11.81 14.79
CA ARG A 346 36.08 11.45 15.86
C ARG A 346 37.00 10.29 15.50
N PHE A 347 36.53 9.34 14.68
CA PHE A 347 37.40 8.30 14.09
C PHE A 347 38.43 8.92 13.13
N CYS A 348 38.01 9.82 12.25
CA CYS A 348 38.89 10.54 11.33
C CYS A 348 39.93 11.39 12.07
N ALA A 349 39.54 12.07 13.15
CA ALA A 349 40.47 12.77 14.03
C ALA A 349 41.47 11.82 14.69
N LYS A 350 41.04 10.61 15.12
CA LYS A 350 41.91 9.64 15.79
C LYS A 350 42.94 9.04 14.84
N LEU A 351 42.59 8.91 13.56
CA LEU A 351 43.48 8.48 12.49
C LEU A 351 44.42 9.60 12.01
N GLY A 352 44.27 10.84 12.51
CA GLY A 352 45.08 11.99 12.08
C GLY A 352 44.69 12.54 10.71
N VAL A 353 43.50 12.18 10.21
CA VAL A 353 42.97 12.65 8.92
C VAL A 353 42.38 14.07 9.05
N VAL A 354 41.91 14.43 10.25
CA VAL A 354 41.41 15.76 10.59
C VAL A 354 42.16 16.26 11.82
N ASP A 355 42.70 17.48 11.75
CA ASP A 355 43.51 18.05 12.82
C ASP A 355 42.63 18.72 13.88
N VAL A 356 42.59 18.17 15.09
CA VAL A 356 41.73 18.67 16.19
C VAL A 356 42.59 19.33 17.25
N GLN A 357 42.56 20.66 17.28
CA GLN A 357 43.27 21.46 18.29
C GLN A 357 42.71 21.14 19.69
N GLY A 358 43.57 20.58 20.55
CA GLY A 358 43.23 20.21 21.93
C GLY A 358 43.03 18.71 22.18
N GLY A 359 43.14 17.87 21.15
CA GLY A 359 42.96 16.42 21.26
C GLY A 359 41.47 16.02 21.27
N ILE A 360 41.22 14.70 21.23
CA ILE A 360 39.85 14.16 21.17
C ILE A 360 39.35 13.95 22.59
N PRO A 361 38.32 14.68 23.06
CA PRO A 361 37.78 14.51 24.40
C PRO A 361 37.17 13.11 24.57
N HIS A 362 37.24 12.56 25.78
CA HIS A 362 36.61 11.27 26.10
C HIS A 362 35.09 11.42 26.13
N MET A 363 34.37 10.50 25.51
CA MET A 363 32.91 10.43 25.54
C MET A 363 32.49 9.17 26.30
N GLU A 364 31.62 9.33 27.29
CA GLU A 364 31.22 8.22 28.17
C GLU A 364 30.58 7.07 27.38
N ASP A 365 29.84 7.36 26.31
CA ASP A 365 29.16 6.39 25.46
C ASP A 365 30.11 5.49 24.63
N GLU A 366 31.41 5.75 24.68
CA GLU A 366 32.47 4.94 24.05
C GLU A 366 33.14 3.96 25.01
N ASN A 367 32.76 4.00 26.29
CA ASN A 367 33.20 3.00 27.23
C ASN A 367 32.68 1.61 26.83
N PRO A 368 33.34 0.51 27.24
CA PRO A 368 32.90 -0.85 26.89
C PRO A 368 31.45 -1.18 27.32
N ASP A 369 30.87 -0.39 28.20
CA ASP A 369 29.50 -0.48 28.70
C ASP A 369 28.57 0.62 28.12
N GLY A 370 29.04 1.37 27.14
CA GLY A 370 28.31 2.51 26.55
C GLY A 370 28.05 3.65 27.53
N GLY A 371 28.86 3.82 28.57
CA GLY A 371 28.78 4.92 29.54
C GLY A 371 27.64 4.79 30.54
N LYS A 372 26.94 3.66 30.53
CA LYS A 372 25.73 3.44 31.34
C LYS A 372 25.94 2.45 32.48
N GLY A 373 27.15 1.91 32.64
CA GLY A 373 27.41 0.79 33.53
C GLY A 373 26.92 -0.53 32.91
N LEU A 374 27.64 -1.61 33.17
CA LEU A 374 27.11 -2.95 32.87
C LEU A 374 25.89 -3.20 33.77
N MET A 375 24.75 -3.48 33.15
CA MET A 375 23.54 -3.79 33.90
C MET A 375 23.74 -5.09 34.69
N SER A 376 23.47 -5.03 35.99
CA SER A 376 23.46 -6.23 36.82
C SER A 376 22.40 -7.21 36.33
N LYS A 377 22.55 -8.51 36.64
CA LYS A 377 21.54 -9.52 36.28
C LYS A 377 20.13 -9.12 36.72
N VAL A 378 20.01 -8.53 37.90
CA VAL A 378 18.74 -7.98 38.43
C VAL A 378 18.25 -6.78 37.61
N GLY A 379 19.16 -5.93 37.13
CA GLY A 379 18.84 -4.81 36.25
C GLY A 379 18.37 -5.26 34.86
N LEU A 380 19.03 -6.26 34.26
CA LEU A 380 18.61 -6.86 32.99
C LEU A 380 17.24 -7.51 33.11
N GLU A 381 17.04 -8.33 34.15
CA GLU A 381 15.74 -8.93 34.42
C GLU A 381 14.67 -7.87 34.73
N LYS A 382 15.02 -6.74 35.35
CA LYS A 382 14.08 -5.64 35.59
C LYS A 382 13.67 -4.97 34.27
N ARG A 383 14.62 -4.66 33.38
CA ARG A 383 14.32 -4.11 32.04
C ARG A 383 13.46 -5.06 31.22
N ASP A 384 13.82 -6.34 31.18
CA ASP A 384 13.10 -7.34 30.40
C ASP A 384 11.70 -7.58 30.99
N ARG A 385 11.58 -7.59 32.32
CA ARG A 385 10.26 -7.59 32.99
C ARG A 385 9.47 -6.32 32.69
N GLU A 386 10.07 -5.13 32.72
CA GLU A 386 9.37 -3.87 32.44
C GLU A 386 8.89 -3.80 30.98
N MET A 387 9.71 -4.27 30.04
CA MET A 387 9.35 -4.40 28.63
C MET A 387 8.22 -5.41 28.43
N ILE A 388 8.31 -6.59 29.03
CA ILE A 388 7.24 -7.61 28.97
C ILE A 388 5.97 -7.12 29.66
N MET A 389 6.07 -6.42 30.79
CA MET A 389 4.93 -5.84 31.50
C MET A 389 4.28 -4.71 30.69
N ALA A 390 5.05 -3.89 29.98
CA ALA A 390 4.50 -2.88 29.07
C ALA A 390 3.76 -3.53 27.89
N ILE A 391 4.28 -4.63 27.34
CA ILE A 391 3.63 -5.41 26.28
C ILE A 391 2.37 -6.11 26.80
N MET A 392 2.44 -6.72 27.99
CA MET A 392 1.31 -7.41 28.62
C MET A 392 0.22 -6.43 29.06
N GLU A 393 0.56 -5.25 29.58
CA GLU A 393 -0.43 -4.23 29.93
C GLU A 393 -1.13 -3.72 28.67
N ARG A 394 -0.38 -3.53 27.57
CA ARG A 394 -0.96 -3.17 26.28
C ARG A 394 -1.91 -4.27 25.76
N LYS A 395 -1.60 -5.56 25.96
CA LYS A 395 -2.50 -6.69 25.65
C LYS A 395 -3.70 -6.79 26.60
N ARG A 396 -3.52 -6.53 27.90
CA ARG A 396 -4.57 -6.56 28.94
C ARG A 396 -5.62 -5.49 28.66
N LEU A 397 -5.17 -4.28 28.34
CA LEU A 397 -6.06 -3.17 27.97
C LEU A 397 -6.87 -3.50 26.70
N LEU A 398 -6.26 -4.18 25.73
CA LEU A 398 -6.95 -4.65 24.52
C LEU A 398 -7.99 -5.73 24.82
N GLN A 399 -7.69 -6.69 25.70
CA GLN A 399 -8.63 -7.73 26.13
C GLN A 399 -9.77 -7.18 26.99
N GLU A 400 -9.48 -6.21 27.88
CA GLU A 400 -10.48 -5.58 28.74
C GLU A 400 -11.47 -4.75 27.91
N LYS A 401 -10.98 -4.14 26.82
CA LYS A 401 -11.81 -3.46 25.83
C LYS A 401 -12.70 -4.45 25.07
N ALA A 402 -12.15 -5.57 24.60
CA ALA A 402 -12.91 -6.62 23.92
C ALA A 402 -13.99 -7.25 24.83
N ARG A 403 -13.71 -7.43 26.13
CA ARG A 403 -14.67 -8.02 27.08
C ARG A 403 -15.83 -7.07 27.39
N ARG A 404 -15.59 -5.76 27.44
CA ARG A 404 -16.65 -4.75 27.59
C ARG A 404 -17.56 -4.69 26.37
N GLU A 405 -17.02 -4.90 25.18
CA GLU A 405 -17.79 -4.92 23.93
C GLU A 405 -18.62 -6.21 23.79
N GLY A 406 -18.09 -7.36 24.20
CA GLY A 406 -18.83 -8.62 24.25
C GLY A 406 -20.02 -8.59 25.23
N ALA A 407 -19.86 -7.96 26.40
CA ALA A 407 -20.93 -7.83 27.39
C ALA A 407 -22.12 -6.97 26.89
N LYS A 408 -21.85 -5.94 26.06
CA LYS A 408 -22.91 -5.10 25.47
C LYS A 408 -23.71 -5.82 24.39
N LYS A 409 -23.06 -6.68 23.58
CA LYS A 409 -23.74 -7.52 22.58
C LYS A 409 -24.66 -8.56 23.22
N GLY A 410 -24.28 -9.12 24.38
CA GLY A 410 -25.12 -10.04 25.15
C GLY A 410 -26.41 -9.41 25.70
N VAL A 411 -26.40 -8.11 26.04
CA VAL A 411 -27.60 -7.39 26.49
C VAL A 411 -28.52 -7.04 25.32
N ALA A 412 -27.96 -6.64 24.17
CA ALA A 412 -28.75 -6.30 22.99
C ALA A 412 -29.50 -7.52 22.38
N SER A 413 -28.88 -8.71 22.40
CA SER A 413 -29.54 -9.96 21.98
C SER A 413 -30.71 -10.38 22.87
N TRP A 414 -30.80 -9.85 24.10
CA TRP A 414 -31.87 -10.18 25.05
C TRP A 414 -33.15 -9.36 24.80
N PHE A 415 -33.05 -8.24 24.06
CA PHE A 415 -34.18 -7.36 23.74
C PHE A 415 -34.73 -7.53 22.31
N SER A 416 -34.14 -8.40 21.49
CA SER A 416 -34.59 -8.64 20.11
C SER A 416 -35.29 -10.00 19.91
N LYS A 417 -35.88 -10.58 20.96
CA LYS A 417 -36.79 -11.74 20.87
C LYS A 417 -38.23 -11.33 21.12
#